data_AF-A0A960JTZ7-F1
#
_entry.id   AF-A0A960JTZ7-F1
#
_cell.length_a   1.000
_cell.length_b   1.000
_cell.length_c   1.000
_cell.angle_alpha   90.00
_cell.angle_beta   90.00
_cell.angle_gamma   90.00
#
_symmetry.space_group_name_H-M   'P 1'
#
loop_
_entity.id
_entity.type
_entity.pdbx_description
1 polymer ?
#
loop_
_entity_poly.entity_id
_entity_poly.type
_entity_poly.pdbx_seq_one_letter_code
_entity_poly.pdbx_strand_id
1 'polypeptide(L)'
;MNLIVVLALLVGAISAIRGVWSPCGLSMLSSITPMTEAGRGHRFSYTASWFMVGGVVGGLSIGALAGIIAAAIDASGLSETTLLGVGAGVAVITAMIDLGVGGVSLPIFKRQVNDAWLRRYRPWVYGAGFGWQIGFGLATYIMTAGVILTVALAALSASPVAAVAIGGFFGLVRGSAVWIGRSGKTPQALGQIHDRLDSLAPVSRAGAAAIQVFAAVALGAACTGLMGAGVVALVLALCYGLQSALHRSPASI
;
A
#
# COMPACT_ATOMS: atom_id res chain seq x y z
N MET A 1 0.76 3.85 22.51
CA MET A 1 1.43 2.99 21.49
C MET A 1 0.49 2.03 20.73
N ASN A 2 -0.47 1.37 21.39
CA ASN A 2 -1.38 0.40 20.74
C ASN A 2 -2.18 0.98 19.56
N LEU A 3 -2.57 2.26 19.62
CA LEU A 3 -3.31 2.91 18.53
C LEU A 3 -2.50 3.01 17.23
N ILE A 4 -1.22 3.41 17.31
CA ILE A 4 -0.36 3.54 16.12
C ILE A 4 -0.22 2.20 15.41
N VAL A 5 -0.02 1.12 16.16
CA VAL A 5 0.09 -0.24 15.59
C VAL A 5 -1.21 -0.67 14.91
N VAL A 6 -2.37 -0.45 15.56
CA VAL A 6 -3.68 -0.78 14.96
C VAL A 6 -3.90 0.01 13.68
N LEU A 7 -3.62 1.31 13.67
CA LEU A 7 -3.75 2.15 12.48
C LEU A 7 -2.76 1.73 11.39
N ALA A 8 -1.52 1.38 11.74
CA ALA A 8 -0.53 0.88 10.79
C ALA A 8 -0.99 -0.41 10.11
N LEU A 9 -1.60 -1.33 10.85
CA LEU A 9 -2.16 -2.57 10.30
C LEU A 9 -3.36 -2.28 9.39
N LEU A 10 -4.28 -1.41 9.79
CA LEU A 10 -5.46 -1.06 8.99
C LEU A 10 -5.07 -0.32 7.70
N VAL A 11 -4.25 0.73 7.81
CA VAL A 11 -3.71 1.48 6.66
C VAL A 11 -2.90 0.54 5.77
N GLY A 12 -2.07 -0.31 6.37
CA GLY A 12 -1.25 -1.30 5.67
C GLY A 12 -2.10 -2.28 4.86
N ALA A 13 -3.15 -2.85 5.44
CA ALA A 13 -4.06 -3.76 4.75
C ALA A 13 -4.72 -3.09 3.53
N ILE A 14 -5.34 -1.93 3.73
CA ILE A 14 -6.06 -1.22 2.67
C ILE A 14 -5.09 -0.73 1.58
N SER A 15 -3.91 -0.24 1.97
CA SER A 15 -2.88 0.20 1.01
C SER A 15 -2.29 -0.95 0.21
N ALA A 16 -2.07 -2.10 0.86
CA ALA A 16 -1.65 -3.33 0.21
C ALA A 16 -2.67 -3.79 -0.84
N ILE A 17 -3.96 -3.81 -0.48
CA ILE A 17 -5.07 -4.15 -1.38
C ILE A 17 -5.11 -3.16 -2.56
N ARG A 18 -5.00 -1.85 -2.30
CA ARG A 18 -4.98 -0.82 -3.36
C ARG A 18 -3.87 -1.04 -4.38
N GLY A 19 -2.75 -1.63 -3.95
CA GLY A 19 -1.62 -2.00 -4.80
C GLY A 19 -1.93 -3.03 -5.90
N VAL A 20 -3.05 -3.77 -5.81
CA VAL A 20 -3.50 -4.71 -6.86
C VAL A 20 -3.77 -4.00 -8.18
N TRP A 21 -4.37 -2.82 -8.11
CA TRP A 21 -4.66 -1.95 -9.26
C TRP A 21 -3.44 -1.17 -9.76
N SER A 22 -2.23 -1.52 -9.31
CA SER A 22 -1.02 -0.96 -9.91
C SER A 22 -0.81 -1.55 -11.31
N PRO A 23 -0.17 -0.83 -12.24
CA PRO A 23 0.24 -1.41 -13.52
C PRO A 23 1.01 -2.72 -13.34
N CYS A 24 1.83 -2.81 -12.28
CA CYS A 24 2.56 -4.03 -11.94
C CYS A 24 1.64 -5.15 -11.42
N GLY A 25 0.68 -4.83 -10.55
CA GLY A 25 -0.28 -5.79 -10.02
C GLY A 25 -1.16 -6.41 -11.12
N LEU A 26 -1.71 -5.58 -12.01
CA LEU A 26 -2.52 -6.05 -13.14
C LEU A 26 -1.69 -6.86 -14.14
N SER A 27 -0.47 -6.43 -14.44
CA SER A 27 0.45 -7.19 -15.30
C SER A 27 0.81 -8.55 -14.68
N MET A 28 1.03 -8.61 -13.36
CA MET A 28 1.28 -9.87 -12.66
C MET A 28 0.05 -10.78 -12.66
N LEU A 29 -1.16 -10.24 -12.45
CA LEU A 29 -2.40 -11.00 -12.53
C LEU A 29 -2.69 -11.53 -13.94
N SER A 30 -2.16 -10.89 -14.97
CA SER A 30 -2.21 -11.40 -16.34
C SER A 30 -1.15 -12.47 -16.60
N SER A 31 0.02 -12.35 -15.97
CA SER A 31 1.21 -13.15 -16.28
C SER A 31 1.37 -14.41 -15.43
N ILE A 32 0.81 -14.43 -14.22
CA ILE A 32 0.84 -15.55 -13.28
C ILE A 32 -0.60 -16.03 -13.06
N THR A 33 -1.06 -16.92 -13.93
CA THR A 33 -2.39 -17.53 -13.90
C THR A 33 -2.29 -19.02 -14.21
N PRO A 34 -3.29 -19.85 -13.89
CA PRO A 34 -3.31 -21.24 -14.31
C PRO A 34 -3.07 -21.44 -15.81
N MET A 35 -3.67 -20.61 -16.65
CA MET A 35 -3.52 -20.69 -18.11
C MET A 35 -2.09 -20.38 -18.56
N THR A 36 -1.52 -19.27 -18.07
CA THR A 36 -0.19 -18.82 -18.50
C THR A 36 0.92 -19.72 -17.96
N GLU A 37 0.78 -20.19 -16.71
CA GLU A 37 1.72 -21.13 -16.11
C GLU A 37 1.66 -22.50 -16.79
N ALA A 38 0.46 -23.01 -17.12
CA ALA A 38 0.32 -24.25 -17.88
C ALA A 38 0.96 -24.15 -19.27
N GLY A 39 0.81 -23.00 -19.95
CA GLY A 39 1.48 -22.72 -21.23
C GLY A 39 3.02 -22.73 -21.14
N ARG A 40 3.58 -22.52 -19.94
CA ARG A 40 5.03 -22.63 -19.66
C ARG A 40 5.43 -23.99 -19.08
N GLY A 41 4.50 -24.95 -18.95
CA GLY A 41 4.75 -26.25 -18.33
C GLY A 41 4.86 -26.21 -16.80
N HIS A 42 4.37 -25.15 -16.15
CA HIS A 42 4.43 -24.96 -14.70
C HIS A 42 3.05 -25.07 -14.03
N ARG A 43 3.05 -25.30 -12.72
CA ARG A 43 1.84 -25.30 -11.90
C ARG A 43 1.67 -23.94 -11.24
N PHE A 44 0.53 -23.29 -11.47
CA PHE A 44 0.22 -21.99 -10.88
C PHE A 44 0.39 -21.95 -9.36
N SER A 45 -0.09 -22.98 -8.64
CA SER A 45 0.00 -23.00 -7.18
C SER A 45 1.44 -22.93 -6.69
N TYR A 46 2.38 -23.57 -7.39
CA TYR A 46 3.80 -23.54 -7.03
C TYR A 46 4.38 -22.13 -7.19
N THR A 47 4.16 -21.49 -8.34
CA THR A 47 4.61 -20.12 -8.62
C THR A 47 3.96 -19.11 -7.68
N ALA A 48 2.65 -19.22 -7.46
CA ALA A 48 1.88 -18.34 -6.57
C ALA A 48 2.31 -18.47 -5.10
N SER A 49 2.62 -19.68 -4.63
CA SER A 49 3.17 -19.89 -3.29
C SER A 49 4.52 -19.21 -3.12
N TRP A 50 5.44 -19.36 -4.09
CA TRP A 50 6.73 -18.66 -4.03
C TRP A 50 6.59 -17.15 -4.14
N PHE A 51 5.63 -16.66 -4.92
CA PHE A 51 5.29 -15.24 -4.95
C PHE A 51 4.81 -14.72 -3.59
N MET A 52 3.93 -15.46 -2.92
CA MET A 52 3.46 -15.09 -1.59
C MET A 52 4.60 -15.10 -0.56
N VAL A 53 5.46 -16.13 -0.59
CA VAL A 53 6.67 -16.20 0.25
C VAL A 53 7.57 -15.00 -0.01
N GLY A 54 7.84 -14.70 -1.29
CA GLY A 54 8.58 -13.49 -1.68
C GLY A 54 7.94 -12.23 -1.11
N GLY A 55 6.62 -12.10 -1.23
CA GLY A 55 5.84 -10.98 -0.67
C GLY A 55 6.06 -10.81 0.83
N VAL A 56 5.98 -11.88 1.60
CA VAL A 56 6.27 -11.86 3.04
C VAL A 56 7.71 -11.43 3.30
N VAL A 57 8.70 -12.01 2.61
CA VAL A 57 10.11 -11.64 2.78
C VAL A 57 10.36 -10.16 2.41
N GLY A 58 9.73 -9.66 1.36
CA GLY A 58 9.78 -8.25 0.96
C GLY A 58 9.19 -7.33 2.04
N GLY A 59 8.03 -7.71 2.58
CA GLY A 59 7.39 -7.02 3.69
C GLY A 59 8.24 -7.00 4.96
N LEU A 60 8.84 -8.14 5.33
CA LEU A 60 9.77 -8.24 6.44
C LEU A 60 11.02 -7.36 6.21
N SER A 61 11.48 -7.25 4.97
CA SER A 61 12.65 -6.40 4.62
C SER A 61 12.36 -4.93 4.88
N ILE A 62 11.22 -4.40 4.39
CA ILE A 62 10.85 -3.00 4.66
C ILE A 62 10.49 -2.78 6.15
N GLY A 63 9.86 -3.78 6.79
CA GLY A 63 9.57 -3.77 8.23
C GLY A 63 10.84 -3.74 9.09
N ALA A 64 11.90 -4.44 8.69
CA ALA A 64 13.20 -4.39 9.36
C ALA A 64 13.85 -3.00 9.24
N LEU A 65 13.79 -2.38 8.06
CA LEU A 65 14.26 -1.00 7.88
C LEU A 65 13.47 -0.01 8.75
N ALA A 66 12.14 -0.15 8.79
CA ALA A 66 11.30 0.64 9.69
C ALA A 66 11.62 0.34 11.17
N GLY A 67 11.96 -0.90 11.51
CA GLY A 67 12.33 -1.32 12.86
C GLY A 67 13.64 -0.71 13.35
N ILE A 68 14.61 -0.48 12.46
CA ILE A 68 15.83 0.28 12.78
C ILE A 68 15.46 1.71 13.18
N ILE A 69 14.57 2.35 12.42
CA ILE A 69 14.08 3.71 12.73
C ILE A 69 13.27 3.69 14.04
N ALA A 70 12.44 2.67 14.26
CA ALA A 70 11.67 2.50 15.49
C ALA A 70 12.57 2.37 16.72
N ALA A 71 13.67 1.61 16.62
CA ALA A 71 14.67 1.51 17.69
C ALA A 71 15.32 2.86 18.00
N ALA A 72 15.64 3.65 16.96
CA ALA A 72 16.21 4.98 17.14
C ALA A 72 15.21 5.96 17.79
N ILE A 73 13.93 5.89 17.41
CA ILE A 73 12.86 6.68 18.02
C ILE A 73 12.70 6.32 19.50
N ASP A 74 12.66 5.03 19.83
CA ASP A 74 12.58 4.55 21.21
C ASP A 74 13.77 5.05 22.05
N ALA A 75 15.00 4.91 21.51
CA ALA A 75 16.22 5.38 22.16
C ALA A 75 16.28 6.90 22.37
N SER A 76 15.57 7.68 21.54
CA SER A 76 15.53 9.15 21.66
C SER A 76 14.61 9.65 22.77
N GLY A 77 13.77 8.79 23.35
CA GLY A 77 12.89 9.15 24.46
C GLY A 77 11.80 10.17 24.09
N LEU A 78 11.42 10.24 22.81
CA LEU A 78 10.35 11.14 22.37
C LEU A 78 9.03 10.82 23.06
N SER A 79 8.30 11.87 23.45
CA SER A 79 7.01 11.71 24.11
C SER A 79 5.97 11.06 23.19
N GLU A 80 5.03 10.32 23.77
CA GLU A 80 3.92 9.71 23.01
C GLU A 80 3.11 10.77 22.25
N THR A 81 2.87 11.93 22.85
CA THR A 81 2.19 13.07 22.21
C THR A 81 2.93 13.54 20.95
N THR A 82 4.26 13.58 20.98
CA THR A 82 5.06 13.93 19.80
C THR A 82 4.88 12.90 18.69
N LEU A 83 4.94 11.61 19.01
CA LEU A 83 4.76 10.53 18.02
C LEU A 83 3.36 10.56 17.40
N LEU A 84 2.32 10.79 18.20
CA LEU A 84 0.95 10.95 17.72
C LEU A 84 0.79 12.18 16.83
N GLY A 85 1.37 13.32 17.20
CA GLY A 85 1.35 14.55 16.42
C GLY A 85 2.07 14.40 15.06
N VAL A 86 3.25 13.79 15.05
CA VAL A 86 3.98 13.48 13.82
C VAL A 86 3.19 12.50 12.96
N GLY A 87 2.65 11.44 13.56
CA GLY A 87 1.82 10.46 12.84
C GLY A 87 0.58 11.10 12.20
N ALA A 88 -0.11 11.99 12.93
CA ALA A 88 -1.24 12.74 12.39
C ALA A 88 -0.82 13.63 11.22
N GLY A 89 0.30 14.35 11.34
CA GLY A 89 0.84 15.19 10.27
C GLY A 89 1.17 14.38 9.00
N VAL A 90 1.86 13.26 9.14
CA VAL A 90 2.17 12.37 8.01
C VAL A 90 0.88 11.82 7.40
N ALA A 91 -0.11 11.41 8.21
CA ALA A 91 -1.38 10.91 7.71
C ALA A 91 -2.19 11.97 6.94
N VAL A 92 -2.16 13.23 7.37
CA VAL A 92 -2.75 14.35 6.63
C VAL A 92 -2.07 14.52 5.28
N ILE A 93 -0.73 14.53 5.25
CA ILE A 93 0.05 14.68 4.01
C ILE A 93 -0.28 13.55 3.02
N THR A 94 -0.28 12.29 3.47
CA THR A 94 -0.56 11.17 2.57
C THR A 94 -2.03 11.14 2.13
N ALA A 95 -2.98 11.49 3.00
CA ALA A 95 -4.39 11.64 2.63
C ALA A 95 -4.58 12.74 1.57
N MET A 96 -3.91 13.88 1.71
CA MET A 96 -3.93 14.96 0.73
C MET A 96 -3.43 14.49 -0.64
N ILE A 97 -2.32 13.74 -0.68
CA ILE A 97 -1.80 13.16 -1.94
C ILE A 97 -2.84 12.26 -2.60
N ASP A 98 -3.48 11.37 -1.84
CA ASP A 98 -4.48 10.44 -2.38
C ASP A 98 -5.80 11.11 -2.80
N LEU A 99 -6.12 12.25 -2.18
CA LEU A 99 -7.22 13.13 -2.59
C LEU A 99 -6.85 14.02 -3.80
N GLY A 100 -5.58 14.00 -4.20
CA GLY A 100 -5.05 14.77 -5.33
C GLY A 100 -4.64 16.20 -4.97
N VAL A 101 -4.69 16.59 -3.69
CA VAL A 101 -4.37 17.96 -3.23
C VAL A 101 -2.92 18.30 -3.58
N GLY A 102 -2.72 19.49 -4.16
CA GLY A 102 -1.40 19.96 -4.59
C GLY A 102 -0.93 19.39 -5.93
N GLY A 103 -1.77 18.67 -6.67
CA GLY A 103 -1.47 18.21 -8.03
C GLY A 103 -0.49 17.05 -8.12
N VAL A 104 -0.18 16.39 -6.99
CA VAL A 104 0.66 15.18 -6.98
C VAL A 104 -0.10 14.05 -7.67
N SER A 105 0.44 13.55 -8.77
CA SER A 105 -0.18 12.44 -9.51
C SER A 105 0.39 11.10 -9.05
N LEU A 106 -0.50 10.21 -8.62
CA LEU A 106 -0.19 8.80 -8.42
C LEU A 106 -0.20 8.09 -9.78
N PRO A 107 0.75 7.19 -10.06
CA PRO A 107 1.72 6.60 -9.12
C PRO A 107 3.02 7.40 -8.92
N ILE A 108 3.51 7.44 -7.67
CA ILE A 108 4.74 8.17 -7.27
C ILE A 108 6.00 7.55 -7.88
N PHE A 109 6.17 6.22 -7.75
CA PHE A 109 7.26 5.49 -8.41
C PHE A 109 6.73 4.79 -9.66
N LYS A 110 7.53 4.74 -10.73
CA LYS A 110 7.14 4.14 -12.01
C LYS A 110 8.13 3.07 -12.45
N ARG A 111 8.29 2.02 -11.63
CA ARG A 111 9.15 0.87 -11.93
C ARG A 111 8.35 -0.42 -11.98
N GLN A 112 8.47 -1.13 -13.10
CA GLN A 112 7.93 -2.48 -13.30
C GLN A 112 8.95 -3.54 -12.87
N VAL A 113 8.43 -4.75 -12.61
CA VAL A 113 9.27 -5.94 -12.60
C VAL A 113 9.74 -6.28 -14.03
N ASN A 114 10.88 -6.95 -14.16
CA ASN A 114 11.42 -7.33 -15.47
C ASN A 114 10.71 -8.57 -16.02
N ASP A 115 9.87 -8.39 -17.04
CA ASP A 115 9.07 -9.44 -17.68
C ASP A 115 9.92 -10.53 -18.35
N ALA A 116 11.15 -10.22 -18.77
CA ALA A 116 12.08 -11.20 -19.33
C ALA A 116 12.39 -12.35 -18.36
N TRP A 117 12.22 -12.14 -17.04
CA TRP A 117 12.39 -13.18 -16.03
C TRP A 117 11.44 -14.36 -16.23
N LEU A 118 10.23 -14.12 -16.74
CA LEU A 118 9.22 -15.15 -17.02
C LEU A 118 9.71 -16.18 -18.05
N ARG A 119 10.62 -15.78 -18.95
CA ARG A 119 11.19 -16.63 -20.01
C ARG A 119 12.56 -17.20 -19.65
N ARG A 120 13.25 -16.59 -18.69
CA ARG A 120 14.65 -16.90 -18.37
C ARG A 120 14.81 -17.77 -17.12
N TYR A 121 13.94 -17.60 -16.12
CA TYR A 121 14.13 -18.21 -14.81
C TYR A 121 13.07 -19.24 -14.48
N ARG A 122 13.41 -20.10 -13.51
CA ARG A 122 12.50 -21.10 -12.94
C ARG A 122 11.33 -20.42 -12.20
N PRO A 123 10.17 -21.09 -12.09
CA PRO A 123 8.95 -20.52 -11.51
C PRO A 123 9.10 -19.99 -10.10
N TRP A 124 9.88 -20.68 -9.26
CA TRP A 124 10.14 -20.23 -7.90
C TRP A 124 11.00 -18.96 -7.86
N VAL A 125 11.91 -18.76 -8.82
CA VAL A 125 12.83 -17.61 -8.85
C VAL A 125 12.07 -16.34 -9.22
N TYR A 126 11.34 -16.35 -10.34
CA TYR A 126 10.58 -15.16 -10.70
C TYR A 126 9.37 -14.97 -9.79
N GLY A 127 8.74 -16.04 -9.32
CA GLY A 127 7.68 -15.97 -8.31
C GLY A 127 8.18 -15.23 -7.07
N ALA A 128 9.23 -15.74 -6.42
CA ALA A 128 9.79 -15.13 -5.22
C ALA A 128 10.34 -13.72 -5.48
N GLY A 129 11.04 -13.49 -6.60
CA GLY A 129 11.60 -12.18 -6.94
C GLY A 129 10.54 -11.10 -7.17
N PHE A 130 9.50 -11.40 -7.95
CA PHE A 130 8.38 -10.49 -8.15
C PHE A 130 7.60 -10.27 -6.86
N GLY A 131 7.35 -11.36 -6.12
CA GLY A 131 6.74 -11.32 -4.81
C GLY A 131 7.48 -10.37 -3.86
N TRP A 132 8.80 -10.50 -3.75
CA TRP A 132 9.64 -9.66 -2.90
C TRP A 132 9.55 -8.18 -3.28
N GLN A 133 9.65 -7.84 -4.56
CA GLN A 133 9.54 -6.45 -5.03
C GLN A 133 8.17 -5.85 -4.70
N ILE A 134 7.11 -6.64 -4.87
CA ILE A 134 5.74 -6.24 -4.53
C ILE A 134 5.57 -6.09 -3.01
N GLY A 135 6.03 -7.07 -2.23
CA GLY A 135 5.95 -7.08 -0.78
C GLY A 135 6.73 -5.95 -0.12
N PHE A 136 7.87 -5.55 -0.69
CA PHE A 136 8.67 -4.43 -0.21
C PHE A 136 7.92 -3.08 -0.27
N GLY A 137 6.89 -2.96 -1.12
CA GLY A 137 6.00 -1.80 -1.13
C GLY A 137 6.55 -0.57 -1.86
N LEU A 138 7.85 -0.30 -1.74
CA LEU A 138 8.52 0.89 -2.26
C LEU A 138 9.44 0.62 -3.48
N ALA A 139 9.52 -0.64 -3.93
CA ALA A 139 10.39 -1.01 -5.07
C ALA A 139 9.67 -0.93 -6.43
N THR A 140 8.33 -0.81 -6.40
CA THR A 140 7.46 -0.81 -7.58
C THR A 140 6.51 0.38 -7.56
N TYR A 141 5.54 0.42 -8.47
CA TYR A 141 4.46 1.40 -8.47
C TYR A 141 3.75 1.55 -7.11
N ILE A 142 3.70 2.79 -6.62
CA ILE A 142 2.94 3.18 -5.42
C ILE A 142 1.64 3.85 -5.87
N MET A 143 0.53 3.16 -5.69
CA MET A 143 -0.81 3.62 -6.12
C MET A 143 -1.57 4.39 -5.04
N THR A 144 -0.98 4.53 -3.85
CA THR A 144 -1.51 5.24 -2.70
C THR A 144 -0.35 5.64 -1.80
N ALA A 145 -0.34 6.88 -1.33
CA ALA A 145 0.60 7.36 -0.32
C ALA A 145 0.43 6.64 1.03
N GLY A 146 -0.66 5.89 1.22
CA GLY A 146 -0.88 5.03 2.38
C GLY A 146 0.21 3.96 2.59
N VAL A 147 0.94 3.55 1.54
CA VAL A 147 2.12 2.68 1.69
C VAL A 147 3.22 3.39 2.48
N ILE A 148 3.45 4.68 2.22
CA ILE A 148 4.42 5.50 2.94
C ILE A 148 3.94 5.71 4.38
N LEU A 149 2.65 5.99 4.56
CA LEU A 149 2.06 6.10 5.91
C LEU A 149 2.23 4.81 6.72
N THR A 150 2.05 3.64 6.09
CA THR A 150 2.25 2.34 6.76
C THR A 150 3.67 2.22 7.31
N VAL A 151 4.69 2.55 6.51
CA VAL A 151 6.10 2.51 6.93
C VAL A 151 6.38 3.55 8.01
N ALA A 152 5.82 4.76 7.88
CA ALA A 152 5.97 5.81 8.87
C ALA A 152 5.35 5.42 10.22
N LEU A 153 4.13 4.88 10.23
CA LEU A 153 3.47 4.41 11.46
C LEU A 153 4.17 3.18 12.06
N ALA A 154 4.72 2.30 11.23
CA ALA A 154 5.57 1.20 11.70
C ALA A 154 6.81 1.73 12.45
N ALA A 155 7.49 2.75 11.91
CA ALA A 155 8.61 3.39 12.58
C ALA A 155 8.18 4.13 13.87
N LEU A 156 7.11 4.92 13.78
CA LEU A 156 6.55 5.70 14.90
C LEU A 156 5.95 4.83 16.02
N SER A 157 5.81 3.51 15.80
CA SER A 157 5.42 2.57 16.86
C SER A 157 6.47 2.45 17.97
N ALA A 158 7.70 2.95 17.74
CA ALA A 158 8.82 2.86 18.66
C ALA A 158 9.11 1.41 19.11
N SER A 159 8.72 0.42 18.31
CA SER A 159 8.94 -1.00 18.59
C SER A 159 9.45 -1.71 17.33
N PRO A 160 10.71 -2.17 17.32
CA PRO A 160 11.27 -2.89 16.18
C PRO A 160 10.47 -4.14 15.81
N VAL A 161 9.98 -4.87 16.82
CA VAL A 161 9.15 -6.06 16.64
C VAL A 161 7.82 -5.71 15.99
N ALA A 162 7.16 -4.65 16.46
CA ALA A 162 5.91 -4.19 15.84
C ALA A 162 6.14 -3.75 14.39
N ALA A 163 7.22 -3.03 14.10
CA ALA A 163 7.55 -2.57 12.75
C ALA A 163 7.77 -3.75 11.78
N VAL A 164 8.51 -4.78 12.21
CA VAL A 164 8.71 -6.02 11.43
C VAL A 164 7.39 -6.77 11.24
N ALA A 165 6.55 -6.88 12.28
CA ALA A 165 5.26 -7.54 12.19
C ALA A 165 4.30 -6.82 11.23
N ILE A 166 4.24 -5.49 11.28
CA ILE A 166 3.47 -4.65 10.35
C ILE A 166 3.96 -4.85 8.92
N GLY A 167 5.28 -4.81 8.70
CA GLY A 167 5.88 -5.05 7.39
C GLY A 167 5.57 -6.45 6.85
N GLY A 168 5.74 -7.49 7.68
CA GLY A 168 5.40 -8.87 7.32
C GLY A 168 3.92 -9.05 6.97
N PHE A 169 3.01 -8.45 7.76
CA PHE A 169 1.58 -8.43 7.49
C PHE A 169 1.25 -7.71 6.17
N PHE A 170 1.83 -6.53 5.94
CA PHE A 170 1.68 -5.79 4.69
C PHE A 170 2.14 -6.63 3.48
N GLY A 171 3.32 -7.26 3.59
CA GLY A 171 3.87 -8.14 2.56
C GLY A 171 3.02 -9.39 2.32
N LEU A 172 2.43 -9.96 3.37
CA LEU A 172 1.49 -11.07 3.30
C LEU A 172 0.24 -10.68 2.50
N VAL A 173 -0.39 -9.55 2.84
CA VAL A 173 -1.59 -9.06 2.16
C VAL A 173 -1.29 -8.80 0.68
N ARG A 174 -0.21 -8.08 0.35
CA ARG A 174 0.18 -7.85 -1.05
C ARG A 174 0.55 -9.14 -1.79
N GLY A 175 1.33 -10.01 -1.16
CA GLY A 175 1.76 -11.29 -1.73
C GLY A 175 0.58 -12.21 -2.01
N SER A 176 -0.47 -12.16 -1.18
CA SER A 176 -1.69 -12.95 -1.36
C SER A 176 -2.50 -12.56 -2.61
N ALA A 177 -2.33 -11.34 -3.12
CA ALA A 177 -3.10 -10.84 -4.26
C ALA A 177 -2.94 -11.68 -5.53
N VAL A 178 -1.79 -12.37 -5.71
CA VAL A 178 -1.57 -13.27 -6.85
C VAL A 178 -2.65 -14.36 -6.95
N TRP A 179 -3.25 -14.76 -5.82
CA TRP A 179 -4.30 -15.77 -5.77
C TRP A 179 -5.64 -15.30 -6.35
N ILE A 180 -5.82 -14.00 -6.60
CA ILE A 180 -6.96 -13.49 -7.39
C ILE A 180 -6.94 -14.11 -8.79
N GLY A 181 -5.75 -14.32 -9.37
CA GLY A 181 -5.54 -14.93 -10.69
C GLY A 181 -5.89 -16.42 -10.76
N ARG A 182 -6.25 -17.08 -9.65
CA ARG A 182 -6.50 -18.53 -9.60
C ARG A 182 -7.63 -19.02 -10.51
N SER A 183 -8.58 -18.15 -10.86
CA SER A 183 -9.67 -18.46 -11.78
C SER A 183 -9.34 -18.17 -13.24
N GLY A 184 -8.20 -17.56 -13.54
CA GLY A 184 -7.70 -17.26 -14.90
C GLY A 184 -7.24 -18.52 -15.65
N LYS A 185 -8.15 -19.47 -15.85
CA LYS A 185 -7.91 -20.73 -16.58
C LYS A 185 -8.13 -20.59 -18.09
N THR A 186 -8.83 -19.55 -18.51
CA THR A 186 -9.14 -19.23 -19.92
C THR A 186 -9.02 -17.71 -20.14
N PRO A 187 -8.87 -17.24 -21.40
CA PRO A 187 -8.84 -15.81 -21.69
C PRO A 187 -10.11 -15.07 -21.23
N GLN A 188 -11.28 -15.70 -21.39
CA GLN A 188 -12.57 -15.13 -20.96
C GLN A 188 -12.63 -14.97 -19.44
N ALA A 189 -12.18 -15.97 -18.68
CA ALA A 189 -12.13 -15.89 -17.22
C ALA A 189 -11.13 -14.84 -16.73
N LEU A 190 -10.01 -14.65 -17.44
CA LEU A 190 -9.07 -13.56 -17.15
C LEU A 190 -9.67 -12.18 -17.43
N GLY A 191 -10.40 -12.02 -18.53
CA GLY A 191 -11.16 -10.80 -18.83
C GLY A 191 -12.14 -10.44 -17.71
N GLN A 192 -12.92 -11.41 -17.24
CA GLN A 192 -13.86 -11.22 -16.13
C GLN A 192 -13.19 -10.79 -14.82
N ILE A 193 -11.97 -11.27 -14.54
CA ILE A 193 -11.18 -10.81 -13.38
C ILE A 193 -10.83 -9.34 -13.54
N HIS A 194 -10.36 -8.92 -14.72
CA HIS A 194 -10.01 -7.53 -14.98
C HIS A 194 -11.24 -6.62 -14.92
N ASP A 195 -12.36 -6.99 -15.55
CA ASP A 195 -13.60 -6.21 -15.50
C ASP A 195 -14.08 -5.99 -14.06
N ARG A 196 -13.97 -7.05 -13.22
CA ARG A 196 -14.33 -6.97 -11.81
C ARG A 196 -13.38 -6.10 -11.01
N LEU A 197 -12.08 -6.15 -11.29
CA LEU A 197 -11.12 -5.24 -10.66
C LEU A 197 -11.40 -3.80 -11.10
N ASP A 198 -11.58 -3.53 -12.38
CA ASP A 198 -11.82 -2.19 -12.91
C ASP A 198 -13.08 -1.56 -12.32
N SER A 199 -14.17 -2.31 -12.22
CA SER A 199 -15.40 -1.83 -11.55
C SER A 199 -15.21 -1.49 -10.06
N LEU A 200 -14.24 -2.12 -9.38
CA LEU A 200 -13.90 -1.84 -7.98
C LEU A 200 -12.80 -0.77 -7.82
N ALA A 201 -12.20 -0.29 -8.91
CA ALA A 201 -11.11 0.69 -8.85
C ALA A 201 -11.50 2.01 -8.16
N PRO A 202 -12.72 2.59 -8.38
CA PRO A 202 -13.14 3.79 -7.66
C PRO A 202 -13.28 3.56 -6.16
N VAL A 203 -13.86 2.42 -5.76
CA VAL A 203 -14.04 2.04 -4.36
C VAL A 203 -12.70 1.83 -3.67
N SER A 204 -11.76 1.15 -4.34
CA SER A 204 -10.40 0.93 -3.86
C SER A 204 -9.65 2.25 -3.62
N ARG A 205 -9.79 3.22 -4.54
CA ARG A 205 -9.21 4.56 -4.39
C ARG A 205 -9.84 5.32 -3.21
N ALA A 206 -11.16 5.33 -3.12
CA ALA A 206 -11.88 5.98 -2.02
C ALA A 206 -11.51 5.37 -0.66
N GLY A 207 -11.43 4.04 -0.58
CA GLY A 207 -11.04 3.32 0.63
C GLY A 207 -9.62 3.67 1.08
N ALA A 208 -8.66 3.76 0.16
CA ALA A 208 -7.30 4.18 0.45
C ALA A 208 -7.23 5.61 1.01
N ALA A 209 -7.95 6.57 0.41
CA ALA A 209 -8.00 7.93 0.96
C ALA A 209 -8.69 7.96 2.33
N ALA A 210 -9.84 7.28 2.46
CA ALA A 210 -10.66 7.27 3.67
C ALA A 210 -9.89 6.70 4.89
N ILE A 211 -9.12 5.63 4.72
CA ILE A 211 -8.36 5.06 5.85
C ILE A 211 -7.24 6.00 6.33
N GLN A 212 -6.66 6.80 5.43
CA GLN A 212 -5.63 7.77 5.79
C GLN A 212 -6.24 8.98 6.51
N VAL A 213 -7.40 9.47 6.04
CA VAL A 213 -8.19 10.49 6.75
C VAL A 213 -8.58 10.00 8.14
N PHE A 214 -9.08 8.76 8.24
CA PHE A 214 -9.42 8.15 9.53
C PHE A 214 -8.20 8.08 10.46
N ALA A 215 -7.05 7.62 9.96
CA ALA A 215 -5.82 7.58 10.75
C ALA A 215 -5.39 8.99 11.21
N ALA A 216 -5.47 9.99 10.33
CA ALA A 216 -5.14 11.37 10.65
C ALA A 216 -6.04 11.92 11.78
N VAL A 217 -7.35 11.73 11.67
CA VAL A 217 -8.32 12.17 12.68
C VAL A 217 -8.12 11.42 14.00
N ALA A 218 -7.93 10.10 13.97
CA ALA A 218 -7.74 9.30 15.17
C ALA A 218 -6.44 9.66 15.91
N LEU A 219 -5.34 9.88 15.17
CA LEU A 219 -4.06 10.31 15.75
C LEU A 219 -4.14 11.74 16.29
N GLY A 220 -4.79 12.66 15.56
CA GLY A 220 -5.06 14.01 16.04
C GLY A 220 -5.90 14.03 17.31
N ALA A 221 -6.96 13.21 17.36
CA ALA A 221 -7.80 13.04 18.53
C ALA A 221 -7.02 12.50 19.75
N ALA A 222 -6.16 11.51 19.53
CA ALA A 222 -5.34 10.95 20.59
C ALA A 222 -4.24 11.93 21.07
N CYS A 223 -3.79 12.84 20.22
CA CYS A 223 -2.74 13.81 20.53
C CYS A 223 -3.25 14.96 21.42
N THR A 224 -4.37 15.60 21.05
CA THR A 224 -4.87 16.81 21.72
C THR A 224 -6.39 16.80 21.99
N GLY A 225 -7.03 15.64 21.94
CA GLY A 225 -8.47 15.49 22.14
C GLY A 225 -9.30 15.94 20.94
N LEU A 226 -10.58 16.29 21.18
CA LEU A 226 -11.52 16.69 20.12
C LEU A 226 -11.05 17.89 19.30
N MET A 227 -10.22 18.77 19.89
CA MET A 227 -9.63 19.90 19.18
C MET A 227 -8.68 19.44 18.07
N GLY A 228 -7.81 18.46 18.33
CA GLY A 228 -6.91 17.89 17.32
C GLY A 228 -7.66 17.21 16.19
N ALA A 229 -8.70 16.45 16.52
CA ALA A 229 -9.61 15.85 15.54
C ALA A 229 -10.26 16.91 14.64
N GLY A 230 -10.80 17.98 15.26
CA GLY A 230 -11.45 19.09 14.56
C GLY A 230 -10.50 19.85 13.63
N VAL A 231 -9.28 20.15 14.09
CA VAL A 231 -8.25 20.83 13.27
C VAL A 231 -7.87 19.98 12.07
N VAL A 232 -7.60 18.68 12.26
CA VAL A 232 -7.24 17.77 11.17
C VAL A 232 -8.37 17.67 10.14
N ALA A 233 -9.61 17.49 10.61
CA ALA A 233 -10.78 17.40 9.73
C ALA A 233 -10.99 18.70 8.95
N LEU A 234 -10.85 19.85 9.61
CA LEU A 234 -10.96 21.16 8.99
C LEU A 234 -9.88 21.37 7.92
N VAL A 235 -8.62 21.05 8.21
CA VAL A 235 -7.51 21.18 7.25
C VAL A 235 -7.78 20.35 6.00
N LEU A 236 -8.18 19.08 6.16
CA LEU A 236 -8.48 18.19 5.04
C LEU A 236 -9.69 18.71 4.23
N ALA A 237 -10.74 19.17 4.89
CA ALA A 237 -11.93 19.72 4.25
C ALA A 237 -11.62 21.01 3.45
N LEU A 238 -10.85 21.92 4.04
CA LEU A 238 -10.44 23.17 3.38
C LEU A 238 -9.56 22.88 2.16
N CYS A 239 -8.55 22.03 2.31
CA CYS A 239 -7.64 21.70 1.21
C CYS A 239 -8.37 21.02 0.05
N TYR A 240 -9.24 20.05 0.36
CA TYR A 240 -10.05 19.36 -0.65
C TYR A 240 -11.07 20.29 -1.32
N GLY A 241 -11.72 21.16 -0.54
CA GLY A 241 -12.66 22.16 -1.04
C GLY A 241 -12.00 23.17 -1.98
N LEU A 242 -10.84 23.71 -1.58
CA LEU A 242 -10.04 24.62 -2.41
C LEU A 242 -9.62 23.98 -3.72
N GLN A 243 -9.10 22.75 -3.69
CA GLN A 243 -8.74 22.05 -4.92
C GLN A 243 -9.94 21.82 -5.83
N SER A 244 -11.07 21.40 -5.26
CA SER A 244 -12.31 21.16 -6.00
C SER A 244 -12.81 22.43 -6.66
N ALA A 245 -12.69 23.58 -6.00
CA ALA A 245 -13.03 24.88 -6.56
C ALA A 245 -12.08 25.25 -7.73
N LEU A 246 -10.77 25.06 -7.55
CA LEU A 246 -9.77 25.33 -8.60
C LEU A 246 -9.95 24.47 -9.86
N HIS A 247 -10.38 23.21 -9.71
CA HIS A 247 -10.65 22.32 -10.86
C HIS A 247 -12.01 22.57 -11.51
N ARG A 248 -12.94 23.24 -10.81
CA ARG A 248 -14.25 23.62 -11.35
C ARG A 248 -14.25 24.96 -12.07
N SER A 249 -13.16 25.73 -12.03
CA SER A 249 -13.02 26.92 -12.89
C SER A 249 -13.05 26.46 -14.36
N PRO A 250 -14.12 26.79 -15.12
CA PRO A 250 -14.10 26.55 -16.55
C PRO A 250 -12.94 27.35 -17.12
N ALA A 251 -12.13 26.73 -17.97
CA ALA A 251 -11.21 27.44 -18.83
C ALA A 251 -12.03 28.51 -19.56
N SER A 252 -11.89 29.77 -19.13
CA SER A 252 -12.48 30.91 -19.80
C SER A 252 -11.83 31.00 -21.17
N ILE A 253 -12.72 31.00 -22.18
CA ILE A 253 -12.53 31.26 -23.61
C ILE A 253 -11.57 32.43 -23.84
#